data_AF-A0A7T0BX89-F1
#
_entry.id   AF-A0A7T0BX89-F1
#
_cell.length_a   1.000
_cell.length_b   1.000
_cell.length_c   1.000
_cell.angle_alpha   90.00
_cell.angle_beta   90.00
_cell.angle_gamma   90.00
#
_symmetry.space_group_name_H-M   'P 1'
#
loop_
_entity.id
_entity.type
_entity.pdbx_description
1 polymer ?
#
loop_
_entity_poly.entity_id
_entity_poly.type
_entity_poly.pdbx_seq_one_letter_code
_entity_poly.pdbx_strand_id
1 'polypeptide(L)'
;MSGVGTETIHGIVNNINPPSGRDHALVRTTKGILDKRGFLSAKELGELESSGVDKKQPHEIIAVIGMKTITNFVNRIAKTSIDT
;
A
#
# COMPACT_ATOMS: atom_id res chain seq x y z
N MET A 1 -13.22 9.81 6.38
CA MET A 1 -12.35 10.19 5.24
C MET A 1 -10.96 10.39 5.79
N SER A 2 -10.00 9.59 5.32
CA SER A 2 -8.58 9.70 5.67
C SER A 2 -8.06 11.10 5.29
N GLY A 3 -7.22 11.72 6.11
CA GLY A 3 -6.65 13.06 5.87
C GLY A 3 -5.68 13.15 4.67
N VAL A 4 -5.81 12.27 3.69
CA VAL A 4 -5.03 12.24 2.44
C VAL A 4 -5.80 13.03 1.39
N GLY A 5 -5.12 13.94 0.70
CA GLY A 5 -5.72 14.78 -0.34
C GLY A 5 -6.25 13.96 -1.53
N THR A 6 -7.35 14.42 -2.13
CA THR A 6 -8.00 13.76 -3.28
C THR A 6 -7.04 13.63 -4.46
N GLU A 7 -6.13 14.58 -4.66
CA GLU A 7 -5.12 14.53 -5.71
C GLU A 7 -4.13 13.38 -5.51
N THR A 8 -3.73 13.14 -4.26
CA THR A 8 -2.83 12.05 -3.89
C THR A 8 -3.54 10.71 -4.07
N ILE A 9 -4.81 10.60 -3.69
CA ILE A 9 -5.63 9.41 -3.93
C ILE A 9 -5.73 9.11 -5.43
N HIS A 10 -6.08 10.12 -6.23
CA HIS A 10 -6.19 9.97 -7.68
C HIS A 10 -4.84 9.58 -8.32
N GLY A 11 -3.73 10.15 -7.83
CA GLY A 11 -2.39 9.76 -8.27
C GLY A 11 -2.14 8.27 -8.02
N ILE A 12 -2.36 7.81 -6.79
CA ILE A 12 -2.13 6.42 -6.40
C ILE A 12 -2.97 5.45 -7.23
N VAL A 13 -4.25 5.76 -7.46
CA VAL A 13 -5.16 4.96 -8.31
C VAL A 13 -4.62 4.83 -9.74
N ASN A 14 -3.99 5.89 -10.25
CA ASN A 14 -3.37 5.92 -11.58
C ASN A 14 -1.90 5.47 -11.56
N ASN A 15 -1.46 4.74 -10.53
CA ASN A 15 -0.09 4.27 -10.33
C ASN A 15 0.99 5.36 -10.22
N ILE A 16 0.60 6.62 -10.04
CA ILE A 16 1.52 7.74 -9.79
C ILE A 16 1.84 7.77 -8.29
N ASN A 17 3.14 7.69 -7.96
CA ASN A 17 3.57 7.76 -6.57
C ASN A 17 3.46 9.20 -6.04
N PRO A 18 3.10 9.38 -4.75
CA PRO A 18 3.27 10.66 -4.08
C PRO A 18 4.75 11.11 -4.18
N PRO A 19 5.02 12.43 -4.26
CA PRO A 19 6.37 12.91 -4.56
C PRO A 19 7.39 12.63 -3.45
N SER A 20 6.99 12.70 -2.17
CA SER A 20 7.88 12.47 -1.03
C SER A 20 7.09 12.26 0.27
N GLY A 21 7.80 12.04 1.39
CA GLY A 21 7.22 11.92 2.71
C GLY A 21 6.59 10.56 3.00
N ARG A 22 5.70 10.53 4.00
CA ARG A 22 5.13 9.29 4.54
C ARG A 22 4.32 8.51 3.50
N ASP A 23 3.45 9.19 2.75
CA ASP A 23 2.58 8.51 1.76
C ASP A 23 3.40 7.90 0.62
N HIS A 24 4.45 8.59 0.17
CA HIS A 24 5.41 8.04 -0.80
C HIS A 24 6.06 6.75 -0.25
N ALA A 25 6.53 6.77 0.99
CA ALA A 25 7.15 5.62 1.63
C ALA A 25 6.17 4.44 1.77
N LEU A 26 4.92 4.69 2.16
CA LEU A 26 3.88 3.66 2.26
C LEU A 26 3.54 3.04 0.90
N VAL A 27 3.36 3.86 -0.13
CA VAL A 27 3.09 3.37 -1.50
C VAL A 27 4.24 2.55 -2.03
N ARG A 28 5.48 3.05 -1.88
CA ARG A 28 6.69 2.34 -2.32
C ARG A 28 6.87 1.01 -1.60
N THR A 29 6.71 0.98 -0.28
CA THR A 29 6.81 -0.26 0.51
C THR A 29 5.72 -1.25 0.11
N THR A 30 4.48 -0.79 -0.07
CA THR A 30 3.37 -1.66 -0.51
C THR A 30 3.68 -2.30 -1.86
N LYS A 31 4.15 -1.52 -2.84
CA LYS A 31 4.58 -2.03 -4.16
C LYS A 31 5.74 -3.01 -4.02
N GLY A 32 6.77 -2.68 -3.22
CA GLY A 32 7.91 -3.55 -2.98
C GLY A 32 7.51 -4.90 -2.35
N ILE A 33 6.56 -4.91 -1.40
CA ILE A 33 6.04 -6.15 -0.81
C ILE A 33 5.30 -6.99 -1.85
N LEU A 34 4.47 -6.37 -2.70
CA LEU A 34 3.76 -7.08 -3.77
C LEU A 34 4.73 -7.68 -4.79
N ASP A 35 5.69 -6.88 -5.28
CA ASP A 35 6.64 -7.28 -6.31
C ASP A 35 7.60 -8.37 -5.81
N LYS A 36 8.09 -8.21 -4.57
CA LYS A 36 9.07 -9.13 -3.96
C LYS A 36 8.42 -10.19 -3.09
N ARG A 37 7.08 -10.31 -3.09
CA ARG A 37 6.32 -11.29 -2.28
C ARG A 37 6.72 -11.27 -0.79
N GLY A 38 6.91 -10.08 -0.23
CA GLY A 38 7.28 -9.87 1.18
C GLY A 38 8.77 -9.90 1.49
N PHE A 39 9.65 -10.21 0.53
CA PHE A 39 11.11 -10.24 0.74
C PHE A 39 11.73 -8.84 0.56
N LEU A 40 11.46 -7.93 1.49
CA LEU A 40 12.13 -6.63 1.55
C LEU A 40 13.55 -6.75 2.09
N SER A 41 14.48 -6.01 1.50
CA SER A 41 15.87 -5.93 1.99
C SER A 41 15.97 -5.07 3.26
N ALA A 42 17.03 -5.28 4.06
CA ALA A 42 17.31 -4.44 5.23
C ALA A 42 17.45 -2.94 4.87
N LYS A 43 17.97 -2.64 3.67
CA LYS A 43 18.04 -1.28 3.14
C LYS A 43 16.64 -0.67 2.97
N GLU A 44 15.72 -1.41 2.36
CA GLU A 44 14.35 -0.94 2.12
C GLU A 44 13.56 -0.75 3.42
N LEU A 45 13.78 -1.64 4.40
CA LEU A 45 13.22 -1.49 5.74
C LEU A 45 13.80 -0.24 6.43
N GLY A 46 15.11 0.00 6.32
CA GLY A 46 15.74 1.21 6.87
C GLY A 46 15.28 2.52 6.22
N GLU A 47 15.01 2.52 4.91
CA GLU A 47 14.45 3.68 4.19
C GLU A 47 13.02 4.00 4.63
N LEU A 48 12.23 2.97 4.95
CA LEU A 48 10.88 3.13 5.49
C LEU A 48 10.92 3.76 6.90
N GLU A 49 11.78 3.24 7.78
CA GLU A 49 12.00 3.81 9.12
C GLU A 49 12.42 5.28 9.06
N SER A 50 13.35 5.60 8.16
CA SER A 50 13.84 6.98 7.95
C SER A 50 12.75 7.94 7.46
N SER A 51 11.65 7.41 6.93
CA SER A 51 10.48 8.19 6.49
C SER A 51 9.44 8.39 7.61
N GLY A 52 9.78 8.03 8.86
CA GLY A 52 8.90 8.17 10.01
C GLY A 52 7.83 7.08 10.10
N VAL A 53 8.06 5.93 9.46
CA VAL A 53 7.15 4.78 9.52
C VAL A 53 7.73 3.73 10.47
N ASP A 54 6.96 3.31 11.47
CA ASP A 54 7.41 2.38 12.51
C ASP A 54 7.79 1.00 11.95
N LYS A 55 8.73 0.31 12.61
CA LYS A 55 9.17 -1.06 12.35
C LYS A 55 8.04 -2.09 12.36
N LYS A 56 6.94 -1.78 13.05
CA LYS A 56 5.74 -2.63 13.08
C LYS A 56 4.89 -2.48 11.82
N GLN A 57 4.93 -1.32 11.17
CA GLN A 57 4.05 -0.99 10.05
C GLN A 57 4.19 -1.94 8.84
N PRO A 58 5.37 -2.50 8.48
CA PRO A 58 5.46 -3.53 7.45
C PRO A 58 4.54 -4.73 7.68
N HIS A 59 4.38 -5.17 8.92
CA HIS A 59 3.50 -6.31 9.26
C HIS A 59 2.03 -5.95 9.03
N GLU A 60 1.64 -4.72 9.37
CA GLU A 60 0.31 -4.20 9.12
C GLU A 60 0.03 -4.05 7.62
N ILE A 61 1.01 -3.55 6.85
CA ILE A 61 0.89 -3.45 5.39
C ILE A 61 0.70 -4.85 4.78
N ILE A 62 1.45 -5.86 5.22
CA ILE A 62 1.28 -7.25 4.77
C ILE A 62 -0.12 -7.77 5.10
N ALA A 63 -0.62 -7.51 6.31
CA ALA A 63 -1.96 -7.93 6.72
C ALA A 63 -3.05 -7.28 5.84
N VAL A 64 -2.93 -5.98 5.56
CA VAL A 64 -3.87 -5.24 4.68
C VAL A 64 -3.79 -5.74 3.25
N ILE A 65 -2.59 -6.02 2.72
CA ILE A 65 -2.40 -6.65 1.41
C ILE A 65 -3.14 -7.97 1.35
N GLY A 66 -2.92 -8.87 2.32
CA GLY A 66 -3.57 -10.18 2.35
C GLY A 66 -5.09 -10.08 2.36
N MET A 67 -5.64 -9.21 3.23
CA MET A 67 -7.07 -8.93 3.28
C MET A 67 -7.59 -8.44 1.92
N LYS A 68 -6.90 -7.48 1.29
CA LYS A 68 -7.30 -6.95 -0.03
C LYS A 68 -7.20 -7.97 -1.14
N THR A 69 -6.19 -8.83 -1.14
CA THR A 69 -6.08 -9.93 -2.09
C THR A 69 -7.30 -10.84 -2.01
N ILE A 70 -7.68 -11.27 -0.80
CA ILE A 70 -8.87 -12.11 -0.58
C ILE A 70 -10.13 -11.40 -1.07
N THR A 71 -10.38 -10.16 -0.62
CA THR A 71 -11.60 -9.43 -0.99
C THR A 71 -11.66 -9.15 -2.49
N ASN A 72 -10.54 -8.81 -3.12
CA ASN A 72 -10.50 -8.54 -4.56
C ASN A 72 -10.76 -9.81 -5.37
N PHE A 73 -10.25 -10.97 -4.93
CA PHE A 73 -10.53 -12.25 -5.59
C PHE A 73 -11.99 -12.64 -5.45
N VAL A 74 -12.56 -12.54 -4.24
CA VAL A 74 -13.98 -12.81 -4.01
C VAL A 74 -14.84 -11.90 -4.88
N ASN A 75 -14.59 -10.59 -4.88
CA ASN A 75 -15.35 -9.63 -5.69
C ASN A 75 -15.26 -9.94 -7.19
N ARG A 76 -14.07 -10.33 -7.68
CA ARG A 76 -13.88 -10.69 -9.08
C ARG A 76 -14.63 -11.97 -9.46
N ILE A 77 -14.65 -12.98 -8.59
CA ILE A 77 -15.35 -14.25 -8.82
C ILE A 77 -16.87 -14.04 -8.77
N ALA A 78 -17.34 -13.33 -7.76
CA ALA A 78 -18.77 -13.07 -7.54
C ALA A 78 -19.35 -12.03 -8.50
N LYS A 79 -18.50 -11.29 -9.24
CA LYS A 79 -18.90 -10.13 -10.06
C LYS A 79 -19.73 -9.12 -9.25
N THR A 80 -19.32 -8.87 -8.01
CA THR A 80 -20.03 -8.00 -7.07
C THR A 80 -20.23 -6.61 -7.68
N SER A 81 -21.47 -6.10 -7.69
CA SER A 81 -21.77 -4.72 -8.10
C SER A 81 -21.22 -3.72 -7.09
N ILE A 82 -20.87 -2.53 -7.58
CA ILE A 82 -20.52 -1.41 -6.70
C ILE A 82 -21.82 -0.73 -6.30
N ASP A 83 -22.03 -0.56 -4.99
CA ASP A 83 -23.16 0.21 -4.48
C ASP A 83 -22.99 1.69 -4.89
N THR A 84 -24.05 2.27 -5.45
CA THR A 84 -24.12 3.68 -5.86
C THR A 84 -24.33 4.61 -4.68
#